data_AF-A0A957L6B6-F1
#
_entry.id   AF-A0A957L6B6-F1
#
_cell.length_a   1.000
_cell.length_b   1.000
_cell.length_c   1.000
_cell.angle_alpha   90.00
_cell.angle_beta   90.00
_cell.angle_gamma   90.00
#
_symmetry.space_group_name_H-M   'P 1'
#
loop_
_entity.id
_entity.type
_entity.pdbx_description
1 polymer ?
#
loop_
_entity_poly.entity_id
_entity_poly.type
_entity_poly.pdbx_seq_one_letter_code
_entity_poly.pdbx_strand_id
1 'polypeptide(L)'
;MGSRANLVIVKNRGFSLYFCHWCARTLPGALFWGPAYVRSYIEQQSEEDKEHWLDTIWAEGGVVLDEDRQLLLLYGGEELLVNIPLRRLYLQLMRLNWPGWELRWAGQGILDMAHYVGVPLALVTGEDTDEKQAAVMRMPTDEARINWMGTVRFADKTVWIYPLAGFAQVWYFLKRGEDLLDMAGRERQIQAYDMTEWSDRFPSGGFHIDVPAQSITYWQARDLSKHREIQSKWPNWQLNFVGDRFEVQRELAEGNLIFPKVDSAKLLQELKGILLPGVEPDPSESLRRIVEEKEEVGWEMSVAPTAWHHAPLKISLEAKKRIWARAILSLAEA
;
A
#
# COMPACT_ATOMS: atom_id res chain seq x y z
N MET A 1 19.52 -0.43 6.73
CA MET A 1 18.37 0.38 7.16
C MET A 1 18.04 1.38 6.08
N GLY A 2 16.76 1.65 5.83
CA GLY A 2 16.29 2.58 4.82
C GLY A 2 14.77 2.49 4.69
N SER A 3 14.20 3.40 3.90
CA SER A 3 12.86 3.23 3.33
C SER A 3 12.86 3.79 1.92
N ARG A 4 13.15 2.89 0.96
CA ARG A 4 13.65 3.28 -0.36
C ARG A 4 12.53 3.50 -1.35
N ALA A 5 12.67 4.54 -2.16
CA ALA A 5 11.73 4.86 -3.23
C ALA A 5 12.42 5.19 -4.54
N ASN A 6 11.80 4.77 -5.64
CA ASN A 6 12.06 5.34 -6.96
C ASN A 6 11.10 6.51 -7.19
N LEU A 7 11.65 7.63 -7.66
CA LEU A 7 10.88 8.82 -8.02
C LEU A 7 11.14 9.13 -9.49
N VAL A 8 10.10 9.38 -10.25
CA VAL A 8 10.18 9.52 -11.70
C VAL A 8 9.52 10.80 -12.15
N ILE A 9 10.19 11.54 -13.03
CA ILE A 9 9.59 12.67 -13.74
C ILE A 9 9.49 12.29 -15.21
N VAL A 10 8.28 12.30 -15.77
CA VAL A 10 8.03 12.10 -17.21
C VAL A 10 7.83 13.46 -17.86
N LYS A 11 8.60 13.72 -18.91
CA LYS A 11 8.56 14.96 -19.69
C LYS A 11 9.02 14.71 -21.13
N ASN A 12 8.38 15.34 -22.10
CA ASN A 12 8.70 15.20 -23.53
C ASN A 12 8.75 13.73 -23.98
N ARG A 13 7.86 12.88 -23.48
CA ARG A 13 7.79 11.43 -23.76
C ARG A 13 8.99 10.60 -23.28
N GLY A 14 9.91 11.20 -22.51
CA GLY A 14 10.98 10.50 -21.80
C GLY A 14 10.77 10.59 -20.29
N PHE A 15 11.62 9.93 -19.52
CA PHE A 15 11.63 10.05 -18.06
C PHE A 15 13.04 10.20 -17.49
N SER A 16 13.15 10.87 -16.34
CA SER A 16 14.32 10.83 -15.45
C SER A 16 13.98 10.00 -14.22
N LEU A 17 14.94 9.19 -13.76
CA LEU A 17 14.82 8.35 -12.58
C LEU A 17 15.62 8.98 -11.44
N TYR A 18 15.02 9.00 -10.26
CA TYR A 18 15.67 9.43 -9.03
C TYR A 18 15.51 8.37 -7.96
N PHE A 19 16.48 8.29 -7.06
CA PHE A 19 16.49 7.40 -5.91
C PHE A 19 16.49 8.21 -4.61
N CYS A 20 15.73 7.70 -3.65
CA CYS A 20 15.65 8.26 -2.33
C CYS A 20 15.73 7.13 -1.29
N HIS A 21 16.77 7.18 -0.44
CA HIS A 21 17.05 6.11 0.53
C HIS A 21 16.06 6.06 1.70
N TRP A 22 15.40 7.18 2.00
CA TRP A 22 14.70 7.39 3.27
C TRP A 22 13.20 7.67 3.17
N CYS A 23 12.69 8.03 1.99
CA CYS A 23 11.40 8.70 1.90
C CYS A 23 10.19 7.82 1.61
N ALA A 24 10.31 6.52 1.34
CA ALA A 24 9.12 5.72 1.00
C ALA A 24 8.03 5.79 2.09
N ARG A 25 8.41 5.84 3.38
CA ARG A 25 7.47 6.02 4.50
C ARG A 25 6.90 7.43 4.61
N THR A 26 7.64 8.46 4.24
CA THR A 26 7.26 9.88 4.39
C THR A 26 6.75 10.49 3.08
N LEU A 27 6.74 9.71 2.00
CA LEU A 27 6.34 10.12 0.66
C LEU A 27 4.98 10.81 0.61
N PRO A 28 3.92 10.35 1.33
CA PRO A 28 2.64 11.06 1.35
C PRO A 28 2.77 12.52 1.82
N GLY A 29 3.65 12.77 2.80
CA GLY A 29 3.99 14.09 3.33
C GLY A 29 4.81 14.94 2.38
N ALA A 30 5.53 14.35 1.43
CA ALA A 30 6.20 15.09 0.35
C ALA A 30 5.22 15.43 -0.79
N LEU A 31 4.29 14.52 -1.10
CA LEU A 31 3.45 14.62 -2.29
C LEU A 31 2.22 15.52 -2.15
N PHE A 32 1.69 15.69 -0.93
CA PHE A 32 0.38 16.31 -0.70
C PHE A 32 0.21 17.76 -1.20
N TRP A 33 1.30 18.54 -1.26
CA TRP A 33 1.23 20.01 -1.31
C TRP A 33 1.03 20.62 -2.70
N GLY A 34 1.14 19.82 -3.77
CA GLY A 34 0.93 20.25 -5.15
C GLY A 34 2.13 19.98 -6.07
N PRO A 35 1.91 20.08 -7.40
CA PRO A 35 2.86 19.61 -8.42
C PRO A 35 4.21 20.34 -8.36
N ALA A 36 4.24 21.65 -8.12
CA ALA A 36 5.48 22.43 -8.07
C ALA A 36 6.39 22.01 -6.89
N TYR A 37 5.79 21.74 -5.72
CA TYR A 37 6.53 21.27 -4.54
C TYR A 37 7.09 19.87 -4.76
N VAL A 38 6.30 18.98 -5.38
CA VAL A 38 6.72 17.62 -5.69
C VAL A 38 7.84 17.58 -6.72
N ARG A 39 7.72 18.35 -7.81
CA ARG A 39 8.79 18.46 -8.80
C ARG A 39 10.11 18.86 -8.15
N SER A 40 10.08 19.95 -7.39
CA SER A 40 11.28 20.45 -6.70
C SER A 40 11.82 19.44 -5.69
N TYR A 41 10.95 18.68 -5.01
CA TYR A 41 11.37 17.64 -4.08
C TYR A 41 12.08 16.48 -4.79
N ILE A 42 11.54 16.00 -5.91
CA ILE A 42 12.12 14.90 -6.69
C ILE A 42 13.48 15.30 -7.26
N GLU A 43 13.59 16.50 -7.84
CA GLU A 43 14.84 17.02 -8.44
C GLU A 43 15.98 17.24 -7.40
N GLN A 44 15.68 17.21 -6.10
CA GLN A 44 16.69 17.29 -5.02
C GLN A 44 17.20 15.92 -4.57
N GLN A 45 16.60 14.83 -5.05
CA GLN A 45 17.07 13.48 -4.76
C GLN A 45 18.17 13.07 -5.74
N SER A 46 18.82 11.94 -5.48
CA SER A 46 19.89 11.43 -6.34
C SER A 46 19.31 11.02 -7.69
N GLU A 47 19.73 11.65 -8.79
CA GLU A 47 19.40 11.18 -10.14
C GLU A 47 20.18 9.89 -10.42
N GLU A 48 19.51 8.91 -11.02
CA GLU A 48 20.05 7.58 -11.29
C GLU A 48 19.92 7.23 -12.78
N ASP A 49 20.78 6.33 -13.24
CA ASP A 49 20.63 5.72 -14.56
C ASP A 49 19.29 4.98 -14.66
N LYS A 50 18.68 5.01 -15.85
CA LYS A 50 17.36 4.41 -16.10
C LYS A 50 17.30 2.90 -15.90
N GLU A 51 18.45 2.26 -15.70
CA GLU A 51 18.60 0.83 -15.44
C GLU A 51 18.66 0.51 -13.94
N HIS A 52 18.89 1.51 -13.07
CA HIS A 52 19.02 1.34 -11.61
C HIS A 52 17.68 1.46 -10.86
N TRP A 53 16.64 0.85 -11.42
CA TRP A 53 15.40 0.71 -10.68
C TRP A 53 15.58 -0.19 -9.46
N LEU A 54 14.84 0.08 -8.40
CA LEU A 54 14.64 -0.90 -7.35
C LEU A 54 13.75 -2.03 -7.88
N ASP A 55 13.75 -3.15 -7.18
CA ASP A 55 12.87 -4.27 -7.48
C ASP A 55 11.69 -4.33 -6.48
N THR A 56 10.79 -5.30 -6.68
CA THR A 56 9.66 -5.57 -5.79
C THR A 56 10.05 -5.93 -4.34
N ILE A 57 11.32 -6.21 -4.04
CA ILE A 57 11.81 -6.56 -2.70
C ILE A 57 12.27 -5.29 -1.98
N TRP A 58 12.98 -4.42 -2.69
CA TRP A 58 13.62 -3.25 -2.10
C TRP A 58 12.83 -1.95 -2.26
N ALA A 59 11.89 -1.88 -3.20
CA ALA A 59 11.07 -0.69 -3.44
C ALA A 59 9.90 -0.61 -2.46
N GLU A 60 10.03 0.25 -1.45
CA GLU A 60 9.03 0.42 -0.39
C GLU A 60 8.01 1.53 -0.69
N GLY A 61 8.25 2.32 -1.73
CA GLY A 61 7.39 3.40 -2.19
C GLY A 61 7.86 3.94 -3.54
N GLY A 62 7.06 4.80 -4.15
CA GLY A 62 7.47 5.43 -5.39
C GLY A 62 6.43 6.37 -5.97
N VAL A 63 6.89 7.19 -6.91
CA VAL A 63 6.05 8.16 -7.60
C VAL A 63 6.45 8.32 -9.06
N VAL A 64 5.47 8.46 -9.93
CA VAL A 64 5.63 9.00 -11.29
C VAL A 64 4.88 10.32 -11.35
N LEU A 65 5.61 11.39 -11.61
CA LEU A 65 5.10 12.72 -11.94
C LEU A 65 5.16 12.88 -13.47
N ASP A 66 4.04 12.67 -14.16
CA ASP A 66 3.93 12.88 -15.60
C ASP A 66 3.45 14.30 -15.91
N GLU A 67 4.39 15.16 -16.30
CA GLU A 67 4.12 16.56 -16.64
C GLU A 67 3.42 16.70 -17.99
N ASP A 68 3.61 15.75 -18.91
CA ASP A 68 3.00 15.78 -20.24
C ASP A 68 1.49 15.49 -20.17
N ARG A 69 1.09 14.58 -19.26
CA ARG A 69 -0.30 14.15 -19.06
C ARG A 69 -0.97 14.75 -17.83
N GLN A 70 -0.23 15.50 -17.02
CA GLN A 70 -0.68 15.97 -15.71
C GLN A 70 -1.20 14.82 -14.86
N LEU A 71 -0.41 13.76 -14.73
CA LEU A 71 -0.75 12.58 -13.95
C LEU A 71 0.26 12.36 -12.82
N LEU A 72 -0.23 12.04 -11.63
CA LEU A 72 0.57 11.53 -10.53
C LEU A 72 0.16 10.08 -10.22
N LEU A 73 1.09 9.16 -10.39
CA LEU A 73 0.96 7.77 -9.97
C LEU A 73 1.83 7.56 -8.73
N LEU A 74 1.27 7.08 -7.62
CA LEU A 74 2.03 6.91 -6.39
C LEU A 74 1.68 5.62 -5.64
N TYR A 75 2.63 5.15 -4.85
CA TYR A 75 2.41 4.19 -3.78
C TYR A 75 3.43 4.41 -2.65
N GLY A 76 3.21 3.82 -1.47
CA GLY A 76 4.06 4.00 -0.30
C GLY A 76 3.36 4.74 0.84
N GLY A 77 4.12 5.10 1.87
CA GLY A 77 3.57 5.55 3.14
C GLY A 77 3.10 4.39 3.99
N GLU A 78 3.69 4.24 5.18
CA GLU A 78 3.49 3.07 6.05
C GLU A 78 2.01 2.77 6.31
N GLU A 79 1.26 3.78 6.78
CA GLU A 79 -0.16 3.64 7.09
C GLU A 79 -1.04 3.57 5.82
N LEU A 80 -0.71 4.33 4.78
CA LEU A 80 -1.50 4.40 3.54
C LEU A 80 -1.42 3.09 2.74
N LEU A 81 -0.32 2.34 2.87
CA LEU A 81 -0.15 1.03 2.25
C LEU A 81 -1.13 -0.01 2.79
N VAL A 82 -1.53 0.10 4.06
CA VAL A 82 -2.33 -0.93 4.74
C VAL A 82 -3.76 -0.50 5.10
N ASN A 83 -4.00 0.82 5.17
CA ASN A 83 -5.28 1.41 5.58
C ASN A 83 -6.00 2.04 4.38
N ILE A 84 -6.92 1.28 3.78
CA ILE A 84 -7.69 1.70 2.59
C ILE A 84 -8.51 2.98 2.86
N PRO A 85 -9.30 3.09 3.95
CA PRO A 85 -10.02 4.33 4.26
C PRO A 85 -9.11 5.55 4.36
N LEU A 86 -7.98 5.44 5.06
CA LEU A 86 -7.01 6.54 5.19
C LEU A 86 -6.44 6.95 3.85
N ARG A 87 -6.04 5.99 3.02
CA ARG A 87 -5.53 6.23 1.66
C ARG A 87 -6.55 6.90 0.75
N ARG A 88 -7.80 6.45 0.78
CA ARG A 88 -8.88 7.06 -0.02
C ARG A 88 -9.14 8.51 0.40
N LEU A 89 -9.17 8.79 1.69
CA LEU A 89 -9.29 10.16 2.22
C LEU A 89 -8.09 11.02 1.85
N TYR A 90 -6.87 10.48 1.94
CA TYR A 90 -5.65 11.15 1.50
C TYR A 90 -5.74 11.59 0.03
N LEU A 91 -6.09 10.66 -0.87
CA LEU A 91 -6.21 10.97 -2.30
C LEU A 91 -7.33 11.98 -2.56
N GLN A 92 -8.44 11.91 -1.84
CA GLN A 92 -9.53 12.88 -1.95
C GLN A 92 -9.07 14.29 -1.58
N LEU A 93 -8.40 14.46 -0.43
CA LEU A 93 -7.86 15.74 0.00
C LEU A 93 -6.76 16.23 -0.94
N MET A 94 -5.91 15.33 -1.41
CA MET A 94 -4.81 15.64 -2.32
C MET A 94 -5.32 16.23 -3.64
N ARG A 95 -6.44 15.72 -4.20
CA ARG A 95 -7.05 16.28 -5.42
C ARG A 95 -7.35 17.78 -5.30
N LEU A 96 -7.69 18.26 -4.11
CA LEU A 96 -7.97 19.68 -3.85
C LEU A 96 -6.73 20.58 -4.00
N ASN A 97 -5.53 20.00 -3.82
CA ASN A 97 -4.25 20.70 -3.95
C ASN A 97 -3.58 20.47 -5.33
N TRP A 98 -4.18 19.63 -6.17
CA TRP A 98 -3.66 19.20 -7.47
C TRP A 98 -4.66 19.50 -8.60
N PRO A 99 -5.03 20.77 -8.82
CA PRO A 99 -6.04 21.13 -9.82
C PRO A 99 -5.57 20.78 -11.23
N GLY A 100 -6.43 20.10 -11.98
CA GLY A 100 -6.16 19.67 -13.36
C GLY A 100 -5.27 18.42 -13.49
N TRP A 101 -4.84 17.84 -12.37
CA TRP A 101 -4.05 16.61 -12.38
C TRP A 101 -4.91 15.38 -12.09
N GLU A 102 -4.59 14.28 -12.76
CA GLU A 102 -5.11 12.97 -12.43
C GLU A 102 -4.26 12.32 -11.33
N LEU A 103 -4.87 11.89 -10.23
CA LEU A 103 -4.18 11.22 -9.13
C LEU A 103 -4.57 9.74 -9.10
N ARG A 104 -3.59 8.85 -9.23
CA ARG A 104 -3.75 7.39 -9.21
C ARG A 104 -2.88 6.73 -8.16
N TRP A 105 -3.42 5.70 -7.52
CA TRP A 105 -2.64 4.78 -6.72
C TRP A 105 -2.07 3.66 -7.60
N ALA A 106 -0.79 3.33 -7.43
CA ALA A 106 -0.15 2.17 -8.03
C ALA A 106 -0.43 0.92 -7.17
N GLY A 107 -1.53 0.22 -7.43
CA GLY A 107 -1.94 -0.96 -6.67
C GLY A 107 -1.03 -2.19 -6.81
N GLN A 108 -0.13 -2.20 -7.79
CA GLN A 108 0.98 -3.15 -7.90
C GLN A 108 2.34 -2.50 -7.64
N GLY A 109 2.34 -1.31 -7.02
CA GLY A 109 3.53 -0.61 -6.58
C GLY A 109 4.46 -0.32 -7.75
N ILE A 110 5.72 -0.72 -7.61
CA ILE A 110 6.75 -0.48 -8.63
C ILE A 110 6.42 -1.11 -9.99
N LEU A 111 5.65 -2.20 -10.03
CA LEU A 111 5.26 -2.84 -11.29
C LEU A 111 4.35 -1.94 -12.13
N ASP A 112 3.39 -1.24 -11.50
CA ASP A 112 2.52 -0.30 -12.20
C ASP A 112 3.32 0.92 -12.69
N MET A 113 4.31 1.38 -11.91
CA MET A 113 5.20 2.46 -12.32
C MET A 113 6.06 2.07 -13.53
N ALA A 114 6.73 0.93 -13.47
CA ALA A 114 7.56 0.43 -14.57
C ALA A 114 6.73 0.23 -15.83
N HIS A 115 5.54 -0.38 -15.70
CA HIS A 115 4.61 -0.53 -16.81
C HIS A 115 4.20 0.82 -17.41
N TYR A 116 3.89 1.81 -16.57
CA TYR A 116 3.47 3.14 -17.01
C TYR A 116 4.52 3.84 -17.87
N VAL A 117 5.80 3.78 -17.48
CA VAL A 117 6.90 4.42 -18.21
C VAL A 117 7.56 3.53 -19.27
N GLY A 118 7.05 2.31 -19.48
CA GLY A 118 7.56 1.37 -20.49
C GLY A 118 8.86 0.65 -20.10
N VAL A 119 9.19 0.58 -18.81
CA VAL A 119 10.32 -0.20 -18.30
C VAL A 119 9.94 -1.69 -18.26
N PRO A 120 10.79 -2.61 -18.76
CA PRO A 120 10.51 -4.04 -18.71
C PRO A 120 10.31 -4.53 -17.27
N LEU A 121 9.21 -5.26 -17.03
CA LEU A 121 8.89 -5.75 -15.67
C LEU A 121 9.99 -6.64 -15.08
N ALA A 122 10.76 -7.33 -15.92
CA ALA A 122 11.88 -8.16 -15.47
C ALA A 122 12.97 -7.36 -14.74
N LEU A 123 13.12 -6.06 -15.04
CA LEU A 123 14.10 -5.18 -14.39
C LEU A 123 13.71 -4.83 -12.95
N VAL A 124 12.41 -4.85 -12.66
CA VAL A 124 11.84 -4.44 -11.37
C VAL A 124 11.23 -5.61 -10.59
N THR A 125 11.33 -6.83 -11.11
CA THR A 125 10.82 -8.03 -10.45
C THR A 125 11.97 -8.68 -9.69
N GLY A 126 11.88 -8.67 -8.36
CA GLY A 126 12.83 -9.36 -7.50
C GLY A 126 12.43 -10.83 -7.32
N GLU A 127 13.42 -11.70 -7.12
CA GLU A 127 13.19 -13.10 -6.76
C GLU A 127 12.86 -13.22 -5.27
N ASP A 128 11.59 -13.41 -4.94
CA ASP A 128 11.17 -13.70 -3.57
C ASP A 128 11.50 -15.16 -3.24
N THR A 129 12.65 -15.38 -2.60
CA THR A 129 13.10 -16.71 -2.16
C THR A 129 12.45 -17.16 -0.86
N ASP A 130 11.66 -16.31 -0.19
CA ASP A 130 10.98 -16.69 1.04
C ASP A 130 9.73 -17.53 0.71
N GLU A 131 9.88 -18.85 0.72
CA GLU A 131 8.75 -19.78 0.85
C GLU A 131 8.12 -19.65 2.25
N LYS A 132 7.44 -18.54 2.53
CA LYS A 132 6.64 -18.45 3.76
C LYS A 132 5.52 -19.46 3.67
N GLN A 133 5.32 -20.22 4.75
CA GLN A 133 4.30 -21.27 4.81
C GLN A 133 2.92 -20.73 4.41
N ALA A 134 2.14 -21.54 3.69
CA ALA A 134 0.77 -21.18 3.34
C ALA A 134 -0.05 -20.94 4.61
N ALA A 135 -0.82 -19.85 4.61
CA ALA A 135 -1.61 -19.46 5.78
C ALA A 135 -2.72 -20.49 6.03
N VAL A 136 -3.10 -20.67 7.30
CA VAL A 136 -4.19 -21.58 7.68
C VAL A 136 -5.47 -20.76 7.81
N MET A 137 -6.56 -21.25 7.22
CA MET A 137 -7.89 -20.73 7.50
C MET A 137 -8.25 -21.19 8.91
N ARG A 138 -8.04 -20.34 9.92
CA ARG A 138 -8.39 -20.65 11.31
C ARG A 138 -8.85 -19.37 11.99
N MET A 139 -9.96 -19.47 12.71
CA MET A 139 -10.45 -18.35 13.50
C MET A 139 -9.40 -17.95 14.56
N PRO A 140 -8.97 -16.68 14.59
CA PRO A 140 -8.06 -16.19 15.62
C PRO A 140 -8.72 -16.28 17.00
N THR A 141 -7.94 -16.63 18.02
CA THR A 141 -8.37 -16.55 19.42
C THR A 141 -8.31 -15.13 19.98
N ASP A 142 -7.56 -14.25 19.30
CA ASP A 142 -7.39 -12.84 19.63
C ASP A 142 -7.95 -12.01 18.48
N GLU A 143 -9.12 -11.41 18.71
CA GLU A 143 -9.88 -10.68 17.70
C GLU A 143 -9.20 -9.39 17.25
N ALA A 144 -8.34 -8.80 18.11
CA ALA A 144 -7.54 -7.62 17.76
C ALA A 144 -6.52 -7.88 16.64
N ARG A 145 -6.31 -9.15 16.26
CA ARG A 145 -5.38 -9.59 15.22
C ARG A 145 -6.05 -9.90 13.88
N ILE A 146 -7.38 -9.75 13.78
CA ILE A 146 -8.10 -9.97 12.54
C ILE A 146 -7.73 -8.85 11.55
N ASN A 147 -7.02 -9.23 10.49
CA ASN A 147 -6.54 -8.31 9.46
C ASN A 147 -7.00 -8.71 8.05
N TRP A 148 -7.64 -9.88 7.90
CA TRP A 148 -8.08 -10.42 6.62
C TRP A 148 -9.45 -11.08 6.72
N MET A 149 -10.23 -11.04 5.64
CA MET A 149 -11.57 -11.65 5.60
C MET A 149 -11.69 -12.68 4.47
N GLY A 150 -11.96 -13.93 4.82
CA GLY A 150 -12.35 -14.98 3.87
C GLY A 150 -13.86 -15.15 3.86
N THR A 151 -14.43 -15.38 2.68
CA THR A 151 -15.84 -15.79 2.52
C THR A 151 -15.93 -16.90 1.48
N VAL A 152 -16.78 -17.89 1.71
CA VAL A 152 -16.97 -19.03 0.79
C VAL A 152 -18.46 -19.30 0.64
N ARG A 153 -18.93 -19.33 -0.61
CA ARG A 153 -20.27 -19.78 -1.00
C ARG A 153 -20.20 -21.24 -1.44
N PHE A 154 -20.88 -22.12 -0.71
CA PHE A 154 -20.90 -23.55 -1.02
C PHE A 154 -22.07 -23.93 -1.96
N ALA A 155 -22.14 -25.21 -2.33
CA ALA A 155 -23.14 -25.75 -3.26
C ALA A 155 -24.59 -25.57 -2.80
N ASP A 156 -24.82 -25.52 -1.48
CA ASP A 156 -26.11 -25.24 -0.85
C ASP A 156 -26.50 -23.75 -0.88
N LYS A 157 -25.66 -22.90 -1.50
CA LYS A 157 -25.75 -21.44 -1.57
C LYS A 157 -25.52 -20.73 -0.25
N THR A 158 -25.16 -21.45 0.82
CA THR A 158 -24.81 -20.83 2.09
C THR A 158 -23.46 -20.12 1.95
N VAL A 159 -23.39 -18.88 2.44
CA VAL A 159 -22.14 -18.13 2.56
C VAL A 159 -21.60 -18.26 3.98
N TRP A 160 -20.37 -18.73 4.10
CA TRP A 160 -19.65 -18.78 5.37
C TRP A 160 -18.54 -17.74 5.39
N ILE A 161 -18.38 -17.12 6.55
CA ILE A 161 -17.43 -16.05 6.83
C ILE A 161 -16.32 -16.61 7.72
N TYR A 162 -15.09 -16.28 7.36
CA TYR A 162 -13.87 -16.70 8.04
C TYR A 162 -13.06 -15.45 8.37
N PRO A 163 -13.12 -14.94 9.61
CA PRO A 163 -12.18 -13.94 10.10
C PRO A 163 -10.79 -14.55 10.19
N LEU A 164 -9.77 -13.86 9.69
CA LEU A 164 -8.41 -14.40 9.57
C LEU A 164 -7.39 -13.42 10.16
N ALA A 165 -6.37 -13.97 10.83
CA ALA A 165 -5.26 -13.21 11.39
C ALA A 165 -3.91 -13.62 10.80
N GLY A 166 -2.92 -12.78 11.07
CA GLY A 166 -1.52 -13.02 10.75
C GLY A 166 -0.95 -11.99 9.81
N PHE A 167 0.35 -12.14 9.54
CA PHE A 167 1.10 -11.28 8.62
C PHE A 167 0.97 -11.73 7.15
N ALA A 168 0.14 -12.74 6.91
CA ALA A 168 -0.09 -13.35 5.61
C ALA A 168 -1.02 -12.47 4.75
N GLN A 169 -0.49 -11.93 3.64
CA GLN A 169 -1.31 -11.37 2.56
C GLN A 169 -2.32 -12.39 2.00
N VAL A 170 -3.37 -11.90 1.33
CA VAL A 170 -4.42 -12.73 0.69
C VAL A 170 -3.84 -13.87 -0.15
N TRP A 171 -2.74 -13.61 -0.88
CA TRP A 171 -1.99 -14.61 -1.64
C TRP A 171 -1.66 -15.88 -0.83
N TYR A 172 -1.25 -15.77 0.43
CA TYR A 172 -0.84 -16.93 1.22
C TYR A 172 -1.98 -17.89 1.56
N PHE A 173 -3.23 -17.42 1.51
CA PHE A 173 -4.41 -18.27 1.60
C PHE A 173 -4.71 -18.89 0.23
N LEU A 174 -4.83 -18.04 -0.80
CA LEU A 174 -5.24 -18.47 -2.14
C LEU A 174 -4.21 -19.37 -2.83
N LYS A 175 -2.92 -19.33 -2.45
CA LYS A 175 -1.91 -20.22 -3.02
C LYS A 175 -2.09 -21.70 -2.67
N ARG A 176 -3.00 -22.02 -1.74
CA ARG A 176 -3.39 -23.40 -1.42
C ARG A 176 -4.22 -24.06 -2.51
N GLY A 177 -4.82 -23.30 -3.42
CA GLY A 177 -5.74 -23.88 -4.40
C GLY A 177 -6.96 -24.49 -3.71
N GLU A 178 -7.51 -25.54 -4.32
CA GLU A 178 -8.73 -26.20 -3.85
C GLU A 178 -8.61 -26.81 -2.44
N ASP A 179 -7.40 -27.09 -1.94
CA ASP A 179 -7.18 -27.50 -0.53
C ASP A 179 -7.74 -26.48 0.48
N LEU A 180 -7.88 -25.21 0.07
CA LEU A 180 -8.50 -24.17 0.89
C LEU A 180 -9.99 -24.45 1.14
N LEU A 181 -10.69 -25.14 0.23
CA LEU A 181 -12.10 -25.52 0.38
C LEU A 181 -12.25 -26.62 1.43
N ASP A 182 -11.33 -27.59 1.43
CA ASP A 182 -11.29 -28.65 2.45
C ASP A 182 -11.05 -28.08 3.83
N MET A 183 -10.20 -27.06 3.95
CA MET A 183 -10.01 -26.32 5.20
C MET A 183 -11.29 -25.60 5.62
N ALA A 184 -11.92 -24.87 4.69
CA ALA A 184 -13.16 -24.14 4.95
C ALA A 184 -14.30 -25.06 5.44
N GLY A 185 -14.35 -26.31 4.95
CA GLY A 185 -15.33 -27.32 5.37
C GLY A 185 -15.10 -27.91 6.77
N ARG A 186 -13.88 -27.78 7.34
CA ARG A 186 -13.53 -28.32 8.66
C ARG A 186 -13.54 -27.29 9.78
N GLU A 187 -13.46 -26.01 9.42
CA GLU A 187 -13.37 -24.90 10.37
C GLU A 187 -14.73 -24.45 10.89
N ARG A 188 -14.71 -23.62 11.94
CA ARG A 188 -15.93 -23.00 12.46
C ARG A 188 -16.56 -22.11 11.40
N GLN A 189 -17.80 -22.41 11.07
CA GLN A 189 -18.61 -21.75 10.06
C GLN A 189 -19.46 -20.62 10.70
N ILE A 190 -19.30 -19.38 10.22
CA ILE A 190 -20.01 -18.19 10.72
C ILE A 190 -20.87 -17.62 9.59
N GLN A 191 -22.17 -17.43 9.81
CA GLN A 191 -23.08 -16.91 8.78
C GLN A 191 -23.12 -15.40 8.71
N ALA A 192 -22.95 -14.71 9.86
CA ALA A 192 -22.94 -13.27 9.96
C ALA A 192 -21.79 -12.81 10.88
N TYR A 193 -21.07 -11.78 10.47
CA TYR A 193 -19.94 -11.25 11.20
C TYR A 193 -19.93 -9.73 11.13
N ASP A 194 -20.11 -9.10 12.29
CA ASP A 194 -19.98 -7.65 12.44
C ASP A 194 -18.61 -7.31 13.02
N MET A 195 -17.71 -6.79 12.18
CA MET A 195 -16.36 -6.42 12.62
C MET A 195 -16.35 -5.23 13.58
N THR A 196 -17.41 -4.41 13.61
CA THR A 196 -17.48 -3.21 14.47
C THR A 196 -17.49 -3.56 15.95
N GLU A 197 -17.92 -4.78 16.30
CA GLU A 197 -17.96 -5.25 17.69
C GLU A 197 -16.58 -5.68 18.21
N TRP A 198 -15.64 -5.98 17.31
CA TRP A 198 -14.44 -6.77 17.64
C TRP A 198 -13.11 -6.12 17.25
N SER A 199 -13.10 -5.17 16.31
CA SER A 199 -11.86 -4.51 15.87
C SER A 199 -12.06 -3.07 15.41
N ASP A 200 -11.23 -2.18 15.95
CA ASP A 200 -11.09 -0.80 15.48
C ASP A 200 -10.21 -0.68 14.21
N ARG A 201 -9.60 -1.80 13.77
CA ARG A 201 -8.69 -1.83 12.62
C ARG A 201 -9.43 -2.28 11.37
N PHE A 202 -9.28 -1.50 10.32
CA PHE A 202 -9.81 -1.86 9.01
C PHE A 202 -8.97 -3.01 8.40
N PRO A 203 -9.59 -4.07 7.86
CA PRO A 203 -8.84 -5.18 7.28
C PRO A 203 -8.01 -4.75 6.06
N SER A 204 -6.84 -5.37 5.92
CA SER A 204 -5.91 -5.08 4.82
C SER A 204 -6.17 -5.93 3.58
N GLY A 205 -7.16 -6.81 3.58
CA GLY A 205 -7.54 -7.59 2.40
C GLY A 205 -8.60 -8.64 2.68
N GLY A 206 -9.08 -9.26 1.60
CA GLY A 206 -10.05 -10.33 1.71
C GLY A 206 -10.34 -11.02 0.39
N PHE A 207 -11.06 -12.13 0.46
CA PHE A 207 -11.45 -12.92 -0.69
C PHE A 207 -12.86 -13.53 -0.53
N HIS A 208 -13.54 -13.70 -1.64
CA HIS A 208 -14.77 -14.45 -1.79
C HIS A 208 -14.55 -15.57 -2.79
N ILE A 209 -14.84 -16.80 -2.38
CA ILE A 209 -14.82 -17.98 -3.24
C ILE A 209 -16.26 -18.41 -3.48
N ASP A 210 -16.67 -18.42 -4.74
CA ASP A 210 -17.96 -18.95 -5.16
C ASP A 210 -17.74 -20.33 -5.79
N VAL A 211 -18.03 -21.38 -5.02
CA VAL A 211 -17.81 -22.77 -5.46
C VAL A 211 -18.73 -23.14 -6.63
N PRO A 212 -20.06 -22.88 -6.59
CA PRO A 212 -20.93 -23.10 -7.74
C PRO A 212 -20.48 -22.41 -9.03
N ALA A 213 -20.02 -21.15 -8.94
CA ALA A 213 -19.60 -20.38 -10.11
C ALA A 213 -18.13 -20.61 -10.50
N GLN A 214 -17.38 -21.40 -9.73
CA GLN A 214 -15.93 -21.57 -9.86
C GLN A 214 -15.20 -20.23 -10.01
N SER A 215 -15.52 -19.27 -9.14
CA SER A 215 -14.94 -17.93 -9.20
C SER A 215 -14.36 -17.49 -7.86
N ILE A 216 -13.32 -16.65 -7.93
CA ILE A 216 -12.64 -16.07 -6.78
C ILE A 216 -12.53 -14.57 -7.01
N THR A 217 -13.14 -13.79 -6.13
CA THR A 217 -13.00 -12.34 -6.10
C THR A 217 -12.17 -11.94 -4.90
N TYR A 218 -11.14 -11.12 -5.08
CA TYR A 218 -10.27 -10.72 -3.98
C TYR A 218 -9.81 -9.28 -4.08
N TRP A 219 -9.48 -8.71 -2.93
CA TRP A 219 -9.04 -7.33 -2.76
C TRP A 219 -7.95 -7.25 -1.70
N GLN A 220 -7.10 -6.23 -1.78
CA GLN A 220 -6.05 -6.00 -0.79
C GLN A 220 -5.64 -4.52 -0.72
N ALA A 221 -5.16 -4.12 0.44
CA ALA A 221 -4.65 -2.80 0.71
C ALA A 221 -3.24 -2.62 0.16
N ARG A 222 -2.35 -3.59 0.41
CA ARG A 222 -0.93 -3.53 0.04
C ARG A 222 -0.72 -3.83 -1.43
N ASP A 223 0.37 -3.27 -1.93
CA ASP A 223 0.74 -3.38 -3.33
C ASP A 223 1.37 -4.73 -3.66
N LEU A 224 1.19 -5.16 -4.92
CA LEU A 224 1.61 -6.43 -5.55
C LEU A 224 0.54 -7.52 -5.51
N SER A 225 -0.25 -7.55 -6.58
CA SER A 225 -1.13 -8.68 -6.83
C SER A 225 -0.32 -9.86 -7.34
N LYS A 226 -0.35 -10.99 -6.63
CA LYS A 226 0.22 -12.27 -7.10
C LYS A 226 -0.77 -13.00 -8.03
N HIS A 227 -1.43 -12.24 -8.91
CA HIS A 227 -2.61 -12.71 -9.65
C HIS A 227 -2.30 -13.94 -10.51
N ARG A 228 -1.18 -13.91 -11.24
CA ARG A 228 -0.75 -15.04 -12.09
C ARG A 228 -0.41 -16.26 -11.25
N GLU A 229 0.26 -16.06 -10.11
CA GLU A 229 0.59 -17.16 -9.23
C GLU A 229 -0.68 -17.77 -8.60
N ILE A 230 -1.68 -16.96 -8.23
CA ILE A 230 -3.01 -17.44 -7.79
C ILE A 230 -3.69 -18.24 -8.89
N GLN A 231 -3.71 -17.72 -10.11
CA GLN A 231 -4.33 -18.41 -11.25
C GLN A 231 -3.72 -19.80 -11.50
N SER A 232 -2.42 -19.97 -11.29
CA SER A 232 -1.78 -21.27 -11.43
C SER A 232 -2.20 -22.31 -10.37
N LYS A 233 -2.73 -21.85 -9.23
CA LYS A 233 -3.20 -22.71 -8.13
C LYS A 233 -4.69 -23.03 -8.20
N TRP A 234 -5.45 -22.28 -9.01
CA TRP A 234 -6.86 -22.48 -9.27
C TRP A 234 -7.11 -22.65 -10.77
N PRO A 235 -6.62 -23.76 -11.37
CA PRO A 235 -6.83 -24.01 -12.80
C PRO A 235 -8.33 -24.12 -13.07
N ASN A 236 -8.81 -23.45 -14.12
CA ASN A 236 -10.22 -23.41 -14.54
C ASN A 236 -11.16 -22.52 -13.69
N TRP A 237 -10.66 -21.86 -12.64
CA TRP A 237 -11.46 -20.89 -11.89
C TRP A 237 -11.28 -19.48 -12.47
N GLN A 238 -12.34 -18.68 -12.45
CA GLN A 238 -12.29 -17.27 -12.80
C GLN A 238 -11.76 -16.46 -11.62
N LEU A 239 -10.66 -15.72 -11.82
CA LEU A 239 -10.09 -14.84 -10.81
C LEU A 239 -10.35 -13.37 -11.12
N ASN A 240 -10.89 -12.66 -10.13
CA ASN A 240 -11.24 -11.26 -10.23
C ASN A 240 -10.55 -10.46 -9.12
N PHE A 241 -9.46 -9.75 -9.47
CA PHE A 241 -8.85 -8.78 -8.56
C PHE A 241 -9.60 -7.45 -8.65
N VAL A 242 -10.15 -6.97 -7.53
CA VAL A 242 -10.97 -5.75 -7.52
C VAL A 242 -10.26 -4.55 -6.89
N GLY A 243 -8.94 -4.63 -6.68
CA GLY A 243 -8.14 -3.54 -6.11
C GLY A 243 -8.39 -3.38 -4.62
N ASP A 244 -8.76 -2.17 -4.20
CA ASP A 244 -9.09 -1.81 -2.82
C ASP A 244 -10.61 -1.87 -2.54
N ARG A 245 -11.41 -2.35 -3.48
CA ARG A 245 -12.88 -2.37 -3.41
C ARG A 245 -13.41 -3.51 -2.53
N PHE A 246 -13.16 -3.39 -1.23
CA PHE A 246 -13.65 -4.33 -0.21
C PHE A 246 -15.18 -4.45 -0.19
N GLU A 247 -15.89 -3.41 -0.67
CA GLU A 247 -17.35 -3.39 -0.75
C GLU A 247 -17.91 -4.52 -1.62
N VAL A 248 -17.15 -4.94 -2.65
CA VAL A 248 -17.53 -6.08 -3.50
C VAL A 248 -17.63 -7.36 -2.68
N GLN A 249 -16.73 -7.59 -1.72
CA GLN A 249 -16.81 -8.76 -0.84
C GLN A 249 -18.06 -8.71 0.05
N ARG A 250 -18.41 -7.52 0.59
CA ARG A 250 -19.62 -7.35 1.39
C ARG A 250 -20.88 -7.67 0.58
N GLU A 251 -20.94 -7.22 -0.67
CA GLU A 251 -22.05 -7.52 -1.58
C GLU A 251 -22.14 -9.02 -1.88
N LEU A 252 -21.01 -9.66 -2.19
CA LEU A 252 -20.94 -11.12 -2.41
C LEU A 252 -21.26 -11.94 -1.16
N ALA A 253 -21.05 -11.38 0.02
CA ALA A 253 -21.44 -11.93 1.32
C ALA A 253 -22.90 -11.62 1.70
N GLU A 254 -23.67 -11.02 0.79
CA GLU A 254 -25.11 -10.78 0.95
C GLU A 254 -25.45 -9.91 2.18
N GLY A 255 -24.54 -8.98 2.53
CA GLY A 255 -24.70 -8.08 3.66
C GLY A 255 -24.41 -8.71 5.03
N ASN A 256 -24.07 -10.01 5.08
CA ASN A 256 -23.76 -10.70 6.33
C ASN A 256 -22.35 -10.40 6.87
N LEU A 257 -21.49 -9.78 6.06
CA LEU A 257 -20.19 -9.28 6.47
C LEU A 257 -20.25 -7.76 6.64
N ILE A 258 -20.11 -7.26 7.86
CA ILE A 258 -20.08 -5.82 8.15
C ILE A 258 -18.64 -5.42 8.49
N PHE A 259 -18.07 -4.50 7.71
CA PHE A 259 -16.74 -3.94 7.96
C PHE A 259 -16.79 -2.82 9.02
N PRO A 260 -15.65 -2.52 9.68
CA PRO A 260 -15.59 -1.44 10.66
C PRO A 260 -16.06 -0.10 10.10
N LYS A 261 -16.77 0.68 10.91
CA LYS A 261 -17.21 2.02 10.53
C LYS A 261 -15.99 2.94 10.37
N VAL A 262 -15.98 3.69 9.28
CA VAL A 262 -14.94 4.69 9.03
C VAL A 262 -15.21 5.96 9.84
N ASP A 263 -14.37 6.23 10.85
CA ASP A 263 -14.38 7.50 11.58
C ASP A 263 -13.54 8.55 10.85
N SER A 264 -14.23 9.47 10.16
CA SER A 264 -13.57 10.52 9.38
C SER A 264 -12.76 11.49 10.24
N ALA A 265 -13.17 11.76 11.49
CA ALA A 265 -12.44 12.67 12.37
C ALA A 265 -11.11 12.05 12.81
N LYS A 266 -11.12 10.75 13.14
CA LYS A 266 -9.91 9.99 13.47
C LYS A 266 -8.94 9.92 12.28
N LEU A 267 -9.45 9.61 11.08
CA LEU A 267 -8.62 9.59 9.87
C LEU A 267 -8.02 10.97 9.55
N LEU A 268 -8.78 12.05 9.72
CA LEU A 268 -8.27 13.42 9.52
C LEU A 268 -7.17 13.77 10.53
N GLN A 269 -7.31 13.35 11.79
CA GLN A 269 -6.28 13.53 12.81
C GLN A 269 -5.00 12.75 12.47
N GLU A 270 -5.13 11.51 11.98
CA GLU A 270 -4.02 10.67 11.54
C GLU A 270 -3.30 11.28 10.33
N LEU A 271 -4.04 11.69 9.29
CA LEU A 271 -3.47 12.40 8.14
C LEU A 271 -2.78 13.71 8.54
N LYS A 272 -3.36 14.45 9.49
CA LYS A 272 -2.71 15.66 10.02
C LYS A 272 -1.35 15.33 10.65
N GLY A 273 -1.23 14.21 11.38
CA GLY A 273 0.04 13.74 11.94
C GLY A 273 1.07 13.39 10.87
N ILE A 274 0.63 12.77 9.77
CA ILE A 274 1.49 12.41 8.63
C ILE A 274 1.95 13.66 7.86
N LEU A 275 1.08 14.64 7.66
CA LEU A 275 1.32 15.78 6.77
C LEU A 275 1.95 16.98 7.49
N LEU A 276 1.58 17.20 8.74
CA LEU A 276 2.10 18.26 9.59
C LEU A 276 2.87 17.64 10.77
N PRO A 277 3.93 16.84 10.52
CA PRO A 277 4.79 16.40 11.59
C PRO A 277 5.45 17.64 12.22
N GLY A 278 5.95 17.48 13.44
CA GLY A 278 6.74 18.52 14.11
C GLY A 278 8.08 18.74 13.40
N VAL A 279 9.17 18.68 14.18
CA VAL A 279 10.51 18.64 13.59
C VAL A 279 10.74 17.23 13.06
N GLU A 280 10.90 17.09 11.75
CA GLU A 280 11.26 15.82 11.13
C GLU A 280 12.77 15.60 11.37
N PRO A 281 13.17 14.54 12.09
CA PRO A 281 14.58 14.28 12.36
C PRO A 281 15.28 13.90 11.06
N ASP A 282 16.54 14.32 10.91
CA ASP A 282 17.36 13.87 9.79
C ASP A 282 17.78 12.40 10.01
N PRO A 283 17.34 11.46 9.15
CA PRO A 283 17.70 10.06 9.28
C PRO A 283 19.19 9.80 9.03
N SER A 284 19.86 10.64 8.24
CA SER A 284 21.31 10.51 7.99
C SER A 284 22.14 10.89 9.21
N GLU A 285 21.70 11.89 10.00
CA GLU A 285 22.31 12.23 11.29
C GLU A 285 22.10 11.12 12.32
N SER A 286 20.90 10.52 12.34
CA SER A 286 20.61 9.37 13.20
C SER A 286 21.48 8.16 12.85
N LEU A 287 21.69 7.91 11.55
CA LEU A 287 22.58 6.87 11.06
C LEU A 287 24.04 7.15 11.47
N ARG A 288 24.51 8.39 11.36
CA ARG A 288 25.87 8.78 11.75
C ARG A 288 26.15 8.45 13.21
N ARG A 289 25.23 8.81 14.12
CA ARG A 289 25.36 8.47 15.54
C ARG A 289 25.44 6.96 15.78
N ILE A 290 24.61 6.18 15.08
CA ILE A 290 24.64 4.72 15.20
C ILE A 290 25.99 4.16 14.73
N VAL A 291 26.55 4.68 13.63
CA VAL A 291 27.86 4.24 13.14
C VAL A 291 28.96 4.59 14.14
N GLU A 292 29.00 5.83 14.63
CA GLU A 292 29.96 6.29 15.65
C GLU A 292 29.92 5.40 16.91
N GLU A 293 28.73 5.17 17.47
CA GLU A 293 28.53 4.30 18.65
C GLU A 293 29.00 2.85 18.42
N LYS A 294 28.87 2.34 17.19
CA LYS A 294 29.25 0.95 16.85
C LYS A 294 30.74 0.82 16.59
N GLU A 295 31.35 1.80 15.95
CA GLU A 295 32.81 1.86 15.76
C GLU A 295 33.54 1.96 17.10
N GLU A 296 33.00 2.70 18.09
CA GLU A 296 33.55 2.80 19.45
C GLU A 296 33.64 1.43 20.17
N VAL A 297 32.71 0.51 19.89
CA VAL A 297 32.72 -0.86 20.42
C VAL A 297 33.41 -1.87 19.49
N GLY A 298 34.13 -1.39 18.48
CA GLY A 298 34.99 -2.19 17.59
C GLY A 298 34.25 -2.89 16.45
N TRP A 299 33.04 -2.46 16.09
CA TRP A 299 32.32 -3.01 14.95
C TRP A 299 32.70 -2.28 13.68
N GLU A 300 33.01 -3.03 12.62
CA GLU A 300 33.21 -2.47 11.28
C GLU A 300 31.86 -2.43 10.54
N MET A 301 31.46 -1.25 10.08
CA MET A 301 30.19 -1.04 9.38
C MET A 301 30.43 -0.48 7.97
N SER A 302 29.83 -1.12 6.96
CA SER A 302 29.77 -0.57 5.61
C SER A 302 28.40 0.07 5.36
N VAL A 303 28.41 1.34 4.95
CA VAL A 303 27.19 2.13 4.69
C VAL A 303 27.19 2.57 3.23
N ALA A 304 26.08 2.31 2.54
CA ALA A 304 25.89 2.75 1.17
C ALA A 304 26.00 4.29 1.07
N PRO A 305 26.72 4.85 0.08
CA PRO A 305 26.88 6.30 -0.06
C PRO A 305 25.56 7.08 -0.07
N THR A 306 24.52 6.51 -0.69
CA THR A 306 23.20 7.11 -0.79
C THR A 306 22.45 7.22 0.55
N ALA A 307 22.83 6.45 1.56
CA ALA A 307 22.24 6.54 2.90
C ALA A 307 22.65 7.84 3.62
N TRP A 308 23.75 8.47 3.22
CA TRP A 308 24.19 9.76 3.77
C TRP A 308 23.47 10.96 3.16
N HIS A 309 22.71 10.77 2.07
CA HIS A 309 21.94 11.82 1.43
C HIS A 309 20.53 11.89 2.00
N HIS A 310 20.13 13.08 2.46
CA HIS A 310 18.76 13.38 2.86
C HIS A 310 18.39 14.79 2.42
N ALA A 311 17.41 14.90 1.53
CA ALA A 311 16.91 16.17 1.01
C ALA A 311 15.42 16.34 1.36
N PRO A 312 15.09 17.07 2.45
CA PRO A 312 13.70 17.25 2.87
C PRO A 312 12.93 18.19 1.94
N LEU A 313 11.60 18.08 1.98
CA LEU A 313 10.72 18.98 1.24
C LEU A 313 10.88 20.44 1.72
N LYS A 314 11.18 21.34 0.77
CA LYS A 314 11.30 22.78 1.04
C LYS A 314 9.95 23.49 1.00
N ILE A 315 9.21 23.44 2.11
CA ILE A 315 7.98 24.20 2.33
C ILE A 315 7.88 24.61 3.81
N SER A 316 7.47 25.85 4.09
CA SER A 316 7.34 26.31 5.47
C SER A 316 6.15 25.67 6.17
N LEU A 317 6.25 25.47 7.49
CA LEU A 317 5.16 24.93 8.30
C LEU A 317 3.88 25.79 8.18
N GLU A 318 4.02 27.12 8.12
CA GLU A 318 2.89 28.02 7.93
C GLU A 318 2.22 27.85 6.56
N ALA A 319 3.00 27.63 5.50
CA ALA A 319 2.43 27.30 4.20
C ALA A 319 1.71 25.95 4.22
N LYS A 320 2.30 24.92 4.84
CA LYS A 320 1.65 23.61 5.01
C LYS A 320 0.32 23.75 5.77
N LYS A 321 0.31 24.45 6.91
CA LYS A 321 -0.91 24.68 7.71
C LYS A 321 -2.00 25.38 6.91
N ARG A 322 -1.64 26.40 6.11
CA ARG A 322 -2.60 27.13 5.26
C ARG A 322 -3.19 26.24 4.17
N ILE A 323 -2.36 25.46 3.47
CA ILE A 323 -2.82 24.52 2.43
C ILE A 323 -3.74 23.45 3.05
N TRP A 324 -3.32 22.87 4.18
CA TRP A 324 -4.13 21.92 4.93
C TRP A 324 -5.50 22.50 5.33
N ALA A 325 -5.53 23.68 5.95
CA ALA A 325 -6.78 24.32 6.37
C ALA A 325 -7.73 24.56 5.18
N ARG A 326 -7.19 24.99 4.04
CA ARG A 326 -7.98 25.17 2.81
C ARG A 326 -8.55 23.85 2.30
N ALA A 327 -7.77 22.78 2.28
CA ALA A 327 -8.22 21.46 1.83
C ALA A 327 -9.36 20.94 2.72
N ILE A 328 -9.27 21.14 4.04
CA ILE A 328 -10.33 20.76 4.98
C ILE A 328 -11.62 21.55 4.76
N LEU A 329 -11.52 22.86 4.58
CA LEU A 329 -12.69 23.70 4.26
C LEU A 329 -13.37 23.24 2.95
N SER A 330 -12.56 22.99 1.92
CA SER A 330 -13.07 22.57 0.61
C SER A 330 -13.69 21.17 0.65
N LEU A 331 -13.18 20.27 1.51
CA LEU A 331 -13.77 18.95 1.72
C LEU A 331 -15.16 19.03 2.37
N ALA A 332 -15.40 20.01 3.24
CA ALA A 332 -16.69 20.19 3.88
C ALA A 332 -17.76 20.80 2.94
N GLU A 333 -17.32 21.44 1.85
CA GLU A 333 -18.19 22.06 0.83
C GLU A 333 -18.53 21.12 -0.33
N ALA A 334 -17.82 19.99 -0.47
CA ALA A 334 -18.00 18.98 -1.51
C ALA A 334 -18.91 17.84 -1.05
#